data_AF-A0A821ZUQ4-F1
#
_entry.id   AF-A0A821ZUQ4-F1
#
_cell.length_a   1.000
_cell.length_b   1.000
_cell.length_c   1.000
_cell.angle_alpha   90.00
_cell.angle_beta   90.00
_cell.angle_gamma   90.00
#
_symmetry.space_group_name_H-M   'P 1'
#
loop_
_entity.id
_entity.type
_entity.pdbx_description
1 polymer ?
#
loop_
_entity_poly.entity_id
_entity_poly.type
_entity_poly.pdbx_seq_one_letter_code
_entity_poly.pdbx_strand_id
1 'polypeptide(L)' 'KQFSKIEQDSLFQDGKLHPSITVIGNNVSIPGEVVVLNAVVLPHKELGSSSKNQIIL' A
#
# COMPACT_ATOMS: atom_id res chain seq x y z
N LYS A 1 -15.08 -10.69 -15.43
CA LYS A 1 -15.79 -10.03 -14.30
C LYS A 1 -14.74 -9.22 -13.56
N GLN A 2 -14.85 -7.90 -13.63
CA GLN A 2 -13.85 -6.92 -13.18
C GLN A 2 -13.56 -7.12 -11.69
N PHE A 3 -12.30 -7.39 -11.33
CA PHE A 3 -11.90 -7.53 -9.94
C PHE A 3 -12.06 -6.17 -9.25
N SER A 4 -13.15 -6.09 -8.49
CA SER A 4 -13.50 -5.17 -7.44
C SER A 4 -12.50 -4.05 -7.21
N LYS A 5 -12.72 -2.91 -7.87
CA LYS A 5 -12.14 -1.66 -7.42
C LYS A 5 -12.68 -1.46 -6.00
N ILE A 6 -11.85 -1.63 -4.98
CA ILE A 6 -12.23 -1.29 -3.61
C ILE A 6 -12.39 0.23 -3.62
N GLU A 7 -13.63 0.70 -3.73
CA GLU A 7 -13.96 2.10 -3.53
C GLU A 7 -13.58 2.42 -2.09
N GLN A 8 -12.60 3.30 -1.94
CA GLN A 8 -12.06 3.63 -0.63
C GLN A 8 -12.60 4.94 -0.14
N ASP A 9 -13.05 4.91 1.11
CA ASP A 9 -13.18 6.09 1.92
C ASP A 9 -11.83 6.80 2.08
N SER A 10 -11.91 8.11 2.33
CA SER A 10 -10.78 8.95 2.71
C SER A 10 -9.94 8.28 3.81
N LEU A 11 -8.61 8.52 3.79
CA LEU A 11 -7.70 8.09 4.86
C LEU A 11 -8.16 8.56 6.25
N PHE A 12 -8.94 9.65 6.27
CA PHE A 12 -9.56 10.18 7.46
C PHE A 12 -11.07 10.02 7.37
N GLN A 13 -11.66 9.38 8.38
CA GLN A 13 -13.10 9.34 8.63
C GLN A 13 -13.35 10.05 9.96
N ASP A 14 -14.22 11.06 9.95
CA ASP A 14 -14.53 11.91 11.12
C ASP A 14 -13.29 12.54 11.78
N GLY A 15 -12.31 12.95 10.97
CA GLY A 15 -11.05 13.52 11.43
C GLY A 15 -10.10 12.50 12.09
N LYS A 16 -10.45 11.22 12.11
CA LYS A 16 -9.61 10.14 12.63
C LYS A 16 -8.98 9.36 11.48
N LEU A 17 -7.71 9.00 11.64
CA LEU A 17 -7.03 8.12 10.70
C LEU A 17 -7.72 6.75 10.71
N HIS A 18 -8.16 6.29 9.55
CA HIS A 18 -8.67 4.94 9.39
C HIS A 18 -7.53 3.94 9.70
N PRO A 19 -7.70 3.01 10.65
CA PRO A 19 -6.66 2.03 10.97
C PRO A 19 -6.26 1.26 9.71
N SER A 20 -4.98 1.27 9.37
CA SER A 20 -4.45 0.55 8.21
C SER A 20 -3.06 0.01 8.51
N ILE A 21 -2.67 -1.03 7.78
CA ILE A 21 -1.37 -1.66 7.93
C ILE A 21 -0.68 -1.79 6.58
N THR A 22 0.61 -1.49 6.56
CA THR A 22 1.49 -1.79 5.43
C THR A 22 2.28 -3.05 5.78
N VAL A 23 2.25 -4.06 4.91
CA VAL A 23 3.00 -5.31 5.07
C VAL A 23 4.14 -5.31 4.06
N ILE A 24 5.37 -5.48 4.53
CA ILE A 24 6.57 -5.52 3.69
C ILE A 24 7.17 -6.93 3.76
N GLY A 25 7.23 -7.60 2.62
CA GLY A 25 7.81 -8.93 2.47
C GLY A 25 9.34 -8.94 2.60
N ASN A 26 9.89 -10.15 2.70
CA ASN A 26 11.33 -10.37 2.78
C ASN A 26 12.06 -9.84 1.53
N ASN A 27 13.27 -9.28 1.69
CA ASN A 27 14.10 -8.77 0.59
C ASN A 27 13.38 -7.76 -0.34
N VAL A 28 12.54 -6.88 0.22
CA VAL A 28 11.96 -5.76 -0.53
C VAL A 28 12.93 -4.57 -0.54
N SER A 29 13.16 -3.98 -1.70
CA SER A 29 13.91 -2.72 -1.88
C SER A 29 12.96 -1.55 -2.02
N ILE A 30 13.06 -0.58 -1.11
CA ILE A 30 12.29 0.67 -1.12
C ILE A 30 13.29 1.82 -1.24
N PRO A 31 13.25 2.62 -2.32
CA PRO A 31 14.14 3.76 -2.47
C PRO A 31 13.77 4.87 -1.46
N GLY A 32 14.70 5.81 -1.26
CA GLY A 32 14.42 7.02 -0.50
C GLY A 32 13.24 7.79 -1.11
N GLU A 33 12.53 8.55 -0.27
CA GLU A 33 11.44 9.46 -0.68
C GLU A 33 10.19 8.77 -1.28
N VAL A 34 9.98 7.49 -1.01
CA VAL A 34 8.79 6.74 -1.44
C VAL A 34 7.85 6.45 -0.27
N VAL A 35 6.55 6.64 -0.50
CA VAL A 35 5.49 6.37 0.49
C VAL A 35 4.79 5.05 0.16
N VAL A 36 4.73 4.15 1.15
CA VAL A 36 4.00 2.88 1.07
C VAL A 36 2.92 2.82 2.15
N LEU A 37 1.67 2.93 1.75
CA LEU A 37 0.55 3.09 2.68
C LEU A 37 -0.58 2.12 2.39
N ASN A 38 -1.02 1.39 3.41
CA ASN A 38 -2.10 0.42 3.30
C ASN A 38 -1.86 -0.55 2.12
N ALA A 39 -0.63 -1.04 1.99
CA ALA A 39 -0.22 -1.88 0.87
C ALA A 39 0.47 -3.14 1.38
N VAL A 40 0.37 -4.21 0.58
CA VAL A 40 1.09 -5.47 0.82
C VAL A 40 2.14 -5.60 -0.27
N VAL A 41 3.41 -5.54 0.10
CA VAL A 41 4.52 -5.75 -0.82
C VAL A 41 5.01 -7.18 -0.66
N LEU A 42 4.90 -7.99 -1.71
CA LEU A 42 5.40 -9.36 -1.69
C LEU A 42 6.93 -9.41 -1.60
N PRO A 43 7.51 -10.55 -1.18
CA PRO A 43 8.96 -10.70 -1.13
C PRO A 43 9.66 -10.46 -2.46
N HIS A 44 10.93 -10.05 -2.40
CA HIS A 44 11.80 -9.86 -3.57
C HIS A 44 11.28 -8.81 -4.58
N LYS A 45 10.65 -7.74 -4.08
CA LYS A 45 10.16 -6.63 -4.90
C LYS A 45 11.06 -5.41 -4.80
N GLU A 46 11.13 -4.68 -5.90
CA GLU A 46 11.76 -3.37 -5.96
C GLU A 46 10.68 -2.34 -6.28
N LEU A 47 10.50 -1.36 -5.40
CA LEU A 47 9.55 -0.28 -5.62
C LEU A 47 10.19 0.80 -6.48
N GLY A 48 9.55 1.13 -7.60
CA GLY A 48 9.93 2.28 -8.43
C GLY A 48 9.16 3.58 -8.07
N SER A 49 8.10 3.49 -7.27
CA SER A 49 7.23 4.63 -6.96
C SER A 49 6.37 4.40 -5.71
N SER A 50 5.73 5.48 -5.24
CA SER A 50 4.79 5.43 -4.12
C SER A 50 3.59 4.56 -4.42
N SER A 51 3.18 3.79 -3.41
CA SER A 51 2.17 2.75 -3.52
C SER A 51 1.15 2.89 -2.40
N LYS A 52 -0.13 2.91 -2.77
CA LYS A 52 -1.22 3.06 -1.82
C LYS A 52 -2.33 2.07 -2.14
N ASN A 53 -2.83 1.35 -1.13
CA ASN A 53 -4.04 0.51 -1.26
C ASN A 53 -3.94 -0.56 -2.34
N GLN A 54 -2.78 -1.18 -2.47
CA GLN A 54 -2.53 -2.18 -3.49
C GLN A 54 -1.68 -3.32 -2.96
N ILE A 55 -1.76 -4.45 -3.65
CA ILE A 55 -0.88 -5.59 -3.45
C ILE A 55 0.17 -5.52 -4.56
N ILE A 56 1.43 -5.31 -4.19
CA ILE A 56 2.56 -5.34 -5.13
C ILE A 56 3.03 -6.78 -5.23
N LEU A 57 2.70 -7.40 -6.37
CA LEU A 57 2.92 -8.81 -6.67
C LEU A 57 4.33 -9.11 -7.11
#